data_AF-A0A5A9NR08-F1
#
_entry.id   AF-A0A5A9NR08-F1
#
_cell.length_a   1.000
_cell.length_b   1.000
_cell.length_c   1.000
_cell.angle_alpha   90.00
_cell.angle_beta   90.00
_cell.angle_gamma   90.00
#
_symmetry.space_group_name_H-M   'P 1'
#
loop_
_entity.id
_entity.type
_entity.pdbx_description
1 polymer ?
#
loop_
_entity_poly.entity_id
_entity_poly.type
_entity_poly.pdbx_seq_one_letter_code
_entity_poly.pdbx_strand_id
1 'polypeptide(L)'
;MNLTEHQKKQGISWKFGARGFLIAEITRGNGKVKTYEDQADGRFRDRLMLDQTGSLTITNITADDSGLYEVSNTSTNAKLNTFNITVHGDGRRKVQKGSLRVEPDPRCYSGP
;
A
#
# COMPACT_ATOMS: atom_id res chain seq x y z
N MET A 1 9.73 -19.04 -4.80
CA MET A 1 8.78 -19.32 -3.70
C MET A 1 7.42 -18.82 -4.15
N ASN A 2 6.51 -19.73 -4.51
CA ASN A 2 5.18 -19.36 -5.01
C ASN A 2 4.29 -19.02 -3.81
N LEU A 3 3.72 -17.81 -3.80
CA LEU A 3 2.76 -17.37 -2.78
C LEU A 3 1.58 -18.35 -2.79
N THR A 4 1.47 -19.16 -1.74
CA THR A 4 0.49 -20.23 -1.63
C THR A 4 -0.92 -19.63 -1.69
N GLU A 5 -1.81 -20.33 -2.39
CA GLU A 5 -3.22 -19.99 -2.66
C GLU A 5 -4.05 -19.56 -1.43
N HIS A 6 -3.55 -19.82 -0.22
CA HIS A 6 -4.09 -19.35 1.04
C HIS A 6 -3.95 -17.83 1.28
N GLN A 7 -2.86 -17.22 0.78
CA GLN A 7 -2.63 -15.77 0.94
C GLN A 7 -3.59 -14.95 0.08
N LYS A 8 -4.04 -15.50 -1.07
CA LYS A 8 -5.07 -14.90 -1.94
C LYS A 8 -6.44 -14.73 -1.26
N LYS A 9 -6.68 -15.37 -0.11
CA LYS A 9 -7.95 -15.31 0.63
C LYS A 9 -7.97 -14.28 1.75
N GLN A 10 -6.88 -13.56 2.05
CA GLN A 10 -6.88 -12.56 3.12
C GLN A 10 -6.87 -11.17 2.49
N GLY A 11 -7.93 -10.39 2.73
CA GLY A 11 -8.01 -9.04 2.18
C GLY A 11 -7.06 -8.09 2.92
N ILE A 12 -6.60 -7.06 2.23
CA ILE A 12 -5.54 -6.16 2.69
C ILE A 12 -5.99 -4.72 2.54
N SER A 13 -5.63 -3.88 3.50
CA SER A 13 -5.83 -2.43 3.47
C SER A 13 -4.51 -1.72 3.69
N TRP A 14 -4.31 -0.66 2.93
CA TRP A 14 -3.19 0.26 3.03
C TRP A 14 -3.66 1.57 3.63
N LYS A 15 -2.99 2.00 4.68
CA LYS A 15 -3.25 3.29 5.35
C LYS A 15 -2.02 4.18 5.32
N PHE A 16 -2.25 5.48 5.24
CA PHE A 16 -1.20 6.49 5.20
C PHE A 16 -1.29 7.47 6.38
N GLY A 17 -0.12 7.81 6.92
CA GLY A 17 0.08 8.83 7.93
C GLY A 17 -0.35 8.40 9.34
N ALA A 18 -0.05 9.24 10.32
CA ALA A 18 -0.36 8.98 11.73
C ALA A 18 -1.87 8.87 12.02
N ARG A 19 -2.70 9.50 11.18
CA ARG A 19 -4.16 9.45 11.27
C ARG A 19 -4.75 8.17 10.65
N GLY A 20 -3.95 7.38 9.94
CA GLY A 20 -4.38 6.11 9.36
C GLY A 20 -5.39 6.26 8.23
N PHE A 21 -5.18 7.20 7.30
CA PHE A 21 -6.07 7.40 6.16
C PHE A 21 -6.04 6.17 5.25
N LEU A 22 -7.18 5.51 5.05
CA LEU A 22 -7.29 4.41 4.11
C LEU A 22 -7.07 4.92 2.69
N ILE A 23 -6.06 4.40 1.99
CA ILE A 23 -5.70 4.83 0.63
C ILE A 23 -5.98 3.75 -0.41
N ALA A 24 -5.92 2.47 -0.04
CA ALA A 24 -6.30 1.37 -0.92
C ALA A 24 -6.72 0.14 -0.13
N GLU A 25 -7.61 -0.68 -0.69
CA GLU A 25 -7.97 -1.97 -0.12
C GLU A 25 -8.25 -3.03 -1.20
N ILE A 26 -8.01 -4.29 -0.86
CA ILE A 26 -8.51 -5.47 -1.55
C ILE A 26 -9.42 -6.25 -0.60
N THR A 27 -10.68 -6.42 -1.02
CA THR A 27 -11.69 -7.11 -0.21
C THR A 27 -11.50 -8.63 -0.27
N ARG A 28 -11.55 -9.28 0.89
CA ARG A 28 -11.51 -10.74 1.01
C ARG A 28 -12.66 -11.38 0.22
N GLY A 29 -12.39 -12.50 -0.45
CA GLY A 29 -13.40 -13.33 -1.10
C GLY A 29 -13.63 -12.98 -2.57
N ASN A 30 -14.01 -11.73 -2.88
CA ASN A 30 -14.23 -11.30 -4.27
C ASN A 30 -12.99 -10.64 -4.91
N GLY A 31 -11.93 -10.37 -4.14
CA GLY A 31 -10.69 -9.77 -4.65
C GLY A 31 -10.88 -8.36 -5.20
N LYS A 32 -11.97 -7.67 -4.83
CA LYS A 32 -12.28 -6.34 -5.35
C LYS A 32 -11.27 -5.34 -4.79
N VAL A 33 -10.55 -4.69 -5.70
CA VAL A 33 -9.64 -3.58 -5.40
C VAL A 33 -10.43 -2.28 -5.38
N LYS A 34 -10.13 -1.41 -4.41
CA LYS A 34 -10.56 -0.02 -4.37
C LYS A 34 -9.38 0.88 -3.98
N THR A 35 -9.34 2.06 -4.55
CA THR A 35 -8.46 3.14 -4.11
C THR A 35 -9.30 4.31 -3.60
N TYR A 36 -8.72 5.08 -2.70
CA TYR A 36 -9.38 6.20 -2.02
C TYR A 36 -8.59 7.47 -2.29
N GLU A 37 -8.69 7.93 -3.53
CA GLU A 37 -7.88 9.01 -4.10
C GLU A 37 -8.07 10.37 -3.39
N ASP A 38 -9.24 10.62 -2.81
CA ASP A 38 -9.57 11.86 -2.09
C ASP A 38 -9.17 11.84 -0.61
N GLN A 39 -8.65 10.73 -0.11
CA GLN A 39 -8.11 10.64 1.25
C GLN A 39 -6.70 11.25 1.31
N ALA A 40 -6.21 11.49 2.54
CA ALA A 40 -4.92 12.14 2.77
C ALA A 40 -4.78 13.45 1.95
N ASP A 41 -5.82 14.30 2.02
CA ASP A 41 -5.91 15.58 1.33
C ASP A 41 -5.81 15.50 -0.21
N GLY A 42 -6.21 14.36 -0.80
CA GLY A 42 -6.14 14.15 -2.24
C GLY A 42 -4.72 13.92 -2.76
N ARG A 43 -3.75 13.69 -1.86
CA ARG A 43 -2.32 13.58 -2.20
C ARG A 43 -2.06 12.56 -3.29
N PHE A 44 -2.72 11.41 -3.23
CA PHE A 44 -2.39 10.28 -4.10
C PHE A 44 -3.25 10.20 -5.36
N ARG A 45 -4.08 11.21 -5.63
CA ARG A 45 -5.04 11.21 -6.74
C ARG A 45 -4.41 10.78 -8.06
N ASP A 46 -5.00 9.75 -8.68
CA ASP A 46 -4.61 9.13 -9.95
C ASP A 46 -3.22 8.45 -9.92
N ARG A 47 -2.64 8.21 -8.73
CA ARG A 47 -1.29 7.65 -8.57
C ARG A 47 -1.24 6.30 -7.88
N LEU A 48 -2.35 5.82 -7.30
CA LEU A 48 -2.42 4.54 -6.57
C LEU A 48 -2.77 3.38 -7.49
N MET A 49 -2.03 2.29 -7.36
CA MET A 49 -2.36 1.00 -7.94
C MET A 49 -2.16 -0.09 -6.89
N LEU A 50 -3.17 -0.93 -6.67
CA LEU A 50 -3.09 -2.09 -5.78
C LEU A 50 -3.26 -3.35 -6.62
N ASP A 51 -2.30 -4.27 -6.52
CA ASP A 51 -2.39 -5.55 -7.22
C ASP A 51 -3.15 -6.62 -6.40
N GLN A 52 -3.45 -7.74 -7.05
CA GLN A 52 -4.15 -8.85 -6.41
C GLN A 52 -3.33 -9.57 -5.34
N THR A 53 -2.02 -9.32 -5.24
CA THR A 53 -1.18 -9.87 -4.18
C THR A 53 -1.14 -8.94 -2.95
N GLY A 54 -1.74 -7.76 -3.04
CA GLY A 54 -1.77 -6.75 -1.97
C GLY A 54 -0.62 -5.76 -2.02
N SER A 55 0.18 -5.75 -3.08
CA SER A 55 1.29 -4.83 -3.25
C SER A 55 0.77 -3.47 -3.72
N LEU A 56 1.12 -2.44 -2.96
CA LEU A 56 0.78 -1.06 -3.30
C LEU A 56 1.88 -0.47 -4.17
N THR A 57 1.47 0.13 -5.28
CA THR A 57 2.32 0.91 -6.16
C THR A 57 1.87 2.37 -6.14
N ILE A 58 2.81 3.29 -5.88
CA ILE A 58 2.59 4.74 -5.94
C ILE A 58 3.47 5.27 -7.06
N THR A 59 2.83 5.83 -8.09
CA THR A 59 3.53 6.40 -9.25
C THR A 59 3.84 7.88 -9.04
N ASN A 60 4.81 8.40 -9.80
CA ASN A 60 5.22 9.81 -9.74
C ASN A 60 5.51 10.27 -8.29
N ILE A 61 6.29 9.48 -7.56
CA ILE A 61 6.54 9.73 -6.14
C ILE A 61 7.40 11.00 -5.95
N THR A 62 7.06 11.81 -4.95
CA THR A 62 7.82 13.01 -4.55
C THR A 62 8.29 12.88 -3.10
N ALA A 63 9.15 13.81 -2.66
CA ALA A 63 9.57 13.86 -1.25
C ALA A 63 8.39 13.99 -0.28
N ASP A 64 7.28 14.60 -0.71
CA ASP A 64 6.06 14.78 0.08
C ASP A 64 5.30 13.47 0.31
N ASP A 65 5.53 12.44 -0.50
CA ASP A 65 4.94 11.12 -0.32
C ASP A 65 5.66 10.30 0.76
N SER A 66 6.72 10.85 1.36
CA SER A 66 7.35 10.28 2.55
C SER A 66 6.35 10.20 3.70
N GLY A 67 6.44 9.14 4.49
CA GLY A 67 5.63 8.98 5.69
C GLY A 67 5.42 7.53 6.10
N LEU A 68 4.50 7.38 7.05
CA LEU A 68 4.10 6.10 7.59
C LEU A 68 3.08 5.42 6.69
N TYR A 69 3.36 4.20 6.28
CA TYR A 69 2.45 3.33 5.57
C TYR A 69 2.17 2.10 6.42
N GLU A 70 0.90 1.81 6.64
CA GLU A 70 0.46 0.65 7.42
C GLU A 70 -0.31 -0.32 6.54
N VAL A 71 -0.01 -1.60 6.70
CA VAL A 71 -0.74 -2.70 6.07
C VAL A 71 -1.53 -3.42 7.15
N SER A 72 -2.83 -3.57 6.93
CA SER A 72 -3.73 -4.28 7.85
C SER A 72 -4.62 -5.26 7.11
N ASN A 73 -5.02 -6.33 7.80
CA ASN A 73 -6.00 -7.29 7.31
C ASN A 73 -7.40 -6.65 7.27
N THR A 74 -8.12 -6.73 6.15
CA THR A 74 -9.47 -6.12 6.05
C THR A 74 -10.53 -6.84 6.85
N SER A 75 -10.33 -8.11 7.20
CA SER A 75 -11.31 -8.92 7.93
C SER A 75 -11.16 -8.76 9.45
N THR A 76 -9.93 -8.77 9.96
CA THR A 76 -9.66 -8.68 11.41
C THR A 76 -9.24 -7.29 11.86
N ASN A 77 -8.93 -6.39 10.93
CA ASN A 77 -8.23 -5.12 11.19
C ASN A 77 -6.88 -5.31 11.90
N ALA A 78 -6.34 -6.53 11.93
CA ALA A 78 -5.04 -6.80 12.50
C ALA A 78 -3.96 -6.13 11.66
N LYS A 79 -3.09 -5.37 12.33
CA LYS A 79 -1.91 -4.78 11.72
C LYS A 79 -0.94 -5.89 11.29
N LEU A 80 -0.61 -5.92 10.01
CA LEU A 80 0.32 -6.89 9.43
C LEU A 80 1.73 -6.32 9.43
N ASN A 81 1.89 -5.09 8.95
CA ASN A 81 3.18 -4.42 8.93
C ASN A 81 3.06 -2.90 8.93
N THR A 82 4.17 -2.22 9.22
CA THR A 82 4.30 -0.77 9.11
C THR A 82 5.64 -0.41 8.48
N PHE A 83 5.60 0.48 7.51
CA PHE A 83 6.75 0.97 6.76
C PHE A 83 6.88 2.47 6.99
N ASN A 84 8.08 2.91 7.38
CA ASN A 84 8.41 4.33 7.37
C ASN A 84 9.23 4.63 6.12
N ILE A 85 8.61 5.29 5.16
CA ILE A 85 9.17 5.50 3.83
C ILE A 85 9.69 6.93 3.75
N THR A 86 10.96 7.07 3.38
CA THR A 86 11.59 8.37 3.11
C THR A 86 11.98 8.43 1.64
N VAL A 87 11.49 9.45 0.94
CA VAL A 87 11.75 9.69 -0.47
C VAL A 87 12.65 10.92 -0.57
N HIS A 88 13.85 10.75 -1.13
CA HIS A 88 14.76 11.85 -1.37
C HIS A 88 14.52 12.39 -2.79
N GLY A 89 14.21 13.69 -2.90
CA GLY A 89 14.16 14.37 -4.19
C GLY A 89 15.58 14.68 -4.68
N ASP A 90 15.97 14.18 -5.85
CA ASP A 90 17.20 14.62 -6.50
C ASP A 90 16.99 16.01 -7.11
N GLY A 91 17.53 17.04 -6.48
CA GLY A 91 17.41 18.43 -6.90
C GLY A 91 18.06 18.78 -8.25
N ARG A 92 18.61 17.82 -9.01
CA ARG A 92 19.39 18.10 -10.23
C ARG A 92 18.93 17.44 -11.54
N ARG A 93 17.81 16.72 -11.58
CA ARG A 93 17.24 16.24 -12.86
C ARG A 93 15.73 16.38 -12.89
N LYS A 94 15.22 17.25 -13.78
CA LYS A 94 13.81 17.20 -14.17
C LYS A 94 13.59 15.84 -14.85
N VAL A 95 12.74 15.01 -14.26
CA VAL A 95 12.34 13.66 -14.69
C VAL A 95 13.26 12.52 -14.22
N GLN A 96 13.17 12.18 -12.93
CA GLN A 96 13.20 10.78 -12.51
C GLN A 96 11.86 10.47 -11.83
N LYS A 97 10.85 10.12 -12.64
CA LYS A 97 9.55 9.65 -12.13
C LYS A 97 9.76 8.23 -11.60
N GLY A 98 10.05 8.12 -10.30
CA GLY A 98 10.17 6.83 -9.61
C GLY A 98 8.80 6.21 -9.34
N SER A 99 8.77 4.88 -9.24
CA SER A 99 7.63 4.12 -8.74
C SER A 99 8.07 3.41 -7.46
N LEU A 100 7.29 3.53 -6.40
CA LEU A 100 7.52 2.76 -5.18
C LEU A 100 6.53 1.60 -5.14
N ARG A 101 7.05 0.37 -5.08
CA ARG A 101 6.26 -0.84 -4.87
C ARG A 101 6.56 -1.35 -3.47
N VAL A 102 5.54 -1.43 -2.63
CA VAL A 102 5.66 -1.98 -1.28
C VAL A 102 4.91 -3.29 -1.23
N GLU A 103 5.63 -4.37 -0.91
CA GLU A 103 5.10 -5.72 -0.84
C GLU A 103 4.81 -6.08 0.62
N PRO A 104 3.62 -6.61 0.94
CA PRO A 104 3.34 -7.15 2.26
C PRO A 104 4.25 -8.36 2.56
N ASP A 105 4.71 -8.51 3.80
CA ASP A 105 5.53 -9.67 4.18
C ASP A 105 4.70 -10.97 4.06
N PRO A 106 5.16 -11.97 3.28
CA PRO A 106 4.48 -13.25 3.13
C PRO A 106 4.26 -14.00 4.46
N ARG A 107 5.08 -13.74 5.49
CA ARG A 107 4.96 -14.38 6.80
C ARG A 107 3.78 -13.84 7.62
N CYS A 108 3.21 -12.70 7.25
CA CYS A 108 2.06 -12.14 7.93
C CYS A 108 0.74 -12.87 7.60
N TYR A 109 0.75 -13.80 6.64
CA TYR A 109 -0.44 -14.54 6.22
C TYR A 109 -0.54 -15.94 6.82
N SER A 110 0.48 -16.41 7.53
CA SER A 110 0.37 -17.62 8.34
C SER A 110 -0.45 -17.29 9.58
N GLY A 111 -1.70 -17.79 9.61
CA GLY A 111 -2.41 -17.96 10.87
C GLY A 111 -1.69 -19.01 11.75
N PRO A 112 -2.09 -19.16 13.02
CA PRO A 112 -1.64 -20.27 13.85
C PRO A 112 -2.00 -21.63 13.23
#